data_AF-A0ABD1LJQ6-F1
#
_entry.id   AF-A0ABD1LJQ6-F1
#
_cell.length_a   1.000
_cell.length_b   1.000
_cell.length_c   1.000
_cell.angle_alpha   90.00
_cell.angle_beta   90.00
_cell.angle_gamma   90.00
#
_symmetry.space_group_name_H-M   'P 1'
#
loop_
_entity.id
_entity.type
_entity.pdbx_description
1 polymer ?
#
loop_
_entity_poly.entity_id
_entity_poly.type
_entity_poly.pdbx_seq_one_letter_code
_entity_poly.pdbx_strand_id
1 'polypeptide(L)'
;MVNASIARREMLALSEKEVALCLTRNPIDDCWKCDPSWANDRQRLADCAIGFGQNAKGGKGGEFYIVTDSSDEDPVNPKPMDRVPH
;
A
#
# COMPACT_ATOMS: atom_id res chain seq x y z
N MET A 1 -11.57 -41.33 -8.79
CA MET A 1 -11.15 -40.00 -9.29
C MET A 1 -12.05 -38.84 -8.85
N VAL A 2 -13.27 -39.11 -8.33
CA VAL A 2 -14.21 -38.07 -7.86
C VAL A 2 -13.73 -37.25 -6.64
N ASN A 3 -12.95 -37.87 -5.75
CA ASN A 3 -12.48 -37.20 -4.53
C ASN A 3 -11.46 -36.08 -4.85
N ALA A 4 -10.55 -36.33 -5.80
CA ALA A 4 -9.58 -35.34 -6.25
C ALA A 4 -10.23 -34.16 -6.99
N SER A 5 -11.33 -34.38 -7.70
CA SER A 5 -12.08 -33.29 -8.36
C SER A 5 -12.86 -32.40 -7.39
N ILE A 6 -13.39 -32.98 -6.30
CA ILE A 6 -14.08 -32.21 -5.25
C ILE A 6 -13.07 -31.33 -4.50
N ALA A 7 -11.95 -31.93 -4.06
CA ALA A 7 -10.88 -31.19 -3.39
C ALA A 7 -10.33 -30.02 -4.23
N ARG A 8 -10.21 -30.21 -5.57
CA ARG A 8 -9.81 -29.13 -6.48
C ARG A 8 -10.85 -28.00 -6.55
N ARG A 9 -12.14 -28.30 -6.60
CA ARG A 9 -13.20 -27.28 -6.61
C ARG A 9 -13.26 -26.50 -5.29
N GLU A 10 -13.07 -27.17 -4.16
CA GLU A 10 -13.04 -26.53 -2.85
C GLU A 10 -11.85 -25.57 -2.72
N MET A 11 -10.65 -25.96 -3.19
CA MET A 11 -9.50 -25.06 -3.22
C MET A 11 -9.72 -23.83 -4.12
N LEU A 12 -10.38 -23.98 -5.27
CA LEU A 12 -10.72 -22.86 -6.14
C LEU A 12 -11.69 -21.90 -5.47
N ALA A 13 -12.73 -22.41 -4.79
CA ALA A 13 -13.70 -21.58 -4.08
C ALA A 13 -13.08 -20.82 -2.89
N LEU A 14 -12.08 -21.39 -2.22
CA LEU A 14 -11.30 -20.71 -1.20
C LEU A 14 -10.44 -19.59 -1.81
N SER A 15 -9.76 -19.87 -2.92
CA SER A 15 -8.98 -18.86 -3.65
C SER A 15 -9.83 -17.69 -4.13
N GLU A 16 -11.04 -17.95 -4.63
CA GLU A 16 -11.98 -16.90 -5.04
C GLU A 16 -12.45 -16.04 -3.86
N LYS A 17 -12.70 -16.65 -2.70
CA LYS A 17 -13.02 -15.93 -1.46
C LYS A 17 -11.83 -15.09 -0.95
N GLU A 18 -10.61 -15.61 -1.05
CA GLU A 18 -9.39 -14.88 -0.68
C GLU A 18 -9.15 -13.66 -1.58
N VAL A 19 -9.41 -13.80 -2.88
CA VAL A 19 -9.40 -12.69 -3.82
C VAL A 19 -10.50 -11.67 -3.51
N ALA A 20 -11.71 -12.12 -3.17
CA ALA A 20 -12.83 -11.24 -2.82
C ALA A 20 -12.59 -10.45 -1.51
N LEU A 21 -11.86 -11.02 -0.55
CA LEU A 21 -11.48 -10.36 0.71
C LEU A 21 -10.23 -9.49 0.60
N CYS A 22 -9.55 -9.50 -0.56
CA CYS A 22 -8.20 -8.98 -0.73
C CYS A 22 -7.26 -9.51 0.37
N LEU A 23 -6.81 -10.76 0.21
CA LEU A 23 -5.82 -11.37 1.08
C LEU A 23 -4.52 -11.57 0.32
N THR A 24 -3.53 -10.74 0.64
CA THR A 24 -2.18 -10.78 0.06
C THR A 24 -1.29 -11.80 0.76
N ARG A 25 -1.75 -12.35 1.89
CA ARG A 25 -0.98 -13.20 2.82
C ARG A 25 0.19 -12.46 3.46
N ASN A 26 0.16 -11.14 3.45
CA ASN A 26 1.10 -10.28 4.15
C ASN A 26 0.27 -9.27 4.99
N PRO A 27 0.38 -9.29 6.33
CA PRO A 27 -0.46 -8.45 7.20
C PRO A 27 -0.22 -6.95 7.03
N ILE A 28 0.95 -6.53 6.53
CA ILE A 28 1.22 -5.11 6.21
C ILE A 28 0.41 -4.74 4.97
N ASP A 29 0.49 -5.54 3.90
CA ASP A 29 -0.23 -5.27 2.66
C ASP A 29 -1.75 -5.38 2.85
N ASP A 30 -2.23 -6.35 3.62
CA ASP A 30 -3.66 -6.49 3.95
C ASP A 30 -4.21 -5.23 4.66
N CYS A 31 -3.36 -4.49 5.38
CA CYS A 31 -3.74 -3.27 6.11
C CYS A 31 -3.93 -2.02 5.21
N TRP A 32 -3.16 -1.88 4.13
CA TRP A 32 -3.22 -0.68 3.26
C TRP A 32 -3.66 -0.97 1.83
N LYS A 33 -3.17 -2.05 1.22
CA LYS A 33 -3.35 -2.35 -0.20
C LYS A 33 -4.78 -2.78 -0.51
N CYS A 34 -5.42 -3.37 0.48
CA CYS A 34 -6.77 -3.88 0.42
C CYS A 34 -7.84 -2.86 0.80
N ASP A 35 -7.43 -1.65 1.22
CA ASP A 35 -8.34 -0.52 1.33
C ASP A 35 -8.57 0.07 -0.07
N PRO A 36 -9.78 0.01 -0.65
CA PRO A 36 -10.04 0.58 -1.98
C PRO A 36 -9.88 2.10 -2.02
N SER A 37 -9.88 2.77 -0.86
CA SER A 37 -9.69 4.21 -0.71
C SER A 37 -8.25 4.61 -0.40
N TRP A 38 -7.28 3.69 -0.46
CA TRP A 38 -5.87 3.95 -0.13
C TRP A 38 -5.29 5.19 -0.82
N ALA A 39 -5.72 5.48 -2.05
CA ALA A 39 -5.23 6.63 -2.81
C ALA A 39 -5.65 7.98 -2.21
N ASN A 40 -6.80 8.00 -1.52
CA ASN A 40 -7.35 9.16 -0.82
C ASN A 40 -6.84 9.27 0.63
N ASP A 41 -6.33 8.17 1.20
CA ASP A 41 -5.77 8.12 2.55
C ASP A 41 -4.37 7.48 2.55
N ARG A 42 -3.45 8.12 1.80
CA ARG A 42 -2.07 7.63 1.65
C ARG A 42 -1.31 7.54 2.96
N GLN A 43 -1.65 8.38 3.93
CA GLN A 43 -0.94 8.44 5.21
C GLN A 43 -1.28 7.26 6.13
N ARG A 44 -2.38 6.54 5.89
CA ARG A 44 -2.75 5.31 6.61
C ARG A 44 -1.68 4.21 6.55
N LEU A 45 -0.87 4.19 5.50
CA LEU A 45 0.27 3.26 5.39
C LEU A 45 1.22 3.33 6.60
N ALA A 46 1.37 4.51 7.21
CA ALA A 46 2.21 4.72 8.40
C ALA A 46 1.67 4.02 9.68
N ASP A 47 0.48 3.44 9.64
CA ASP A 47 -0.08 2.63 10.72
C ASP A 47 -0.03 1.12 10.47
N CYS A 48 0.40 0.70 9.28
CA CYS A 48 0.43 -0.71 8.88
C CYS A 48 1.76 -1.42 9.21
N ALA A 49 2.77 -0.69 9.71
CA ALA A 49 4.06 -1.27 10.05
C ALA A 49 3.97 -2.21 11.26
N ILE A 50 4.70 -3.33 11.21
CA ILE A 50 4.81 -4.32 12.29
C ILE A 50 6.28 -4.65 12.58
N GLY A 51 6.55 -5.33 13.71
CA GLY A 51 7.89 -5.70 14.14
C GLY A 51 8.67 -4.53 14.76
N PHE A 52 10.00 -4.59 14.78
CA PHE A 52 10.82 -3.57 15.46
C PHE A 52 10.63 -2.15 14.90
N GLY A 53 10.21 -2.01 13.64
CA GLY A 53 9.95 -0.74 12.97
C GLY A 53 8.52 -0.20 13.12
N GLN A 54 7.63 -0.83 13.91
CA GLN A 54 6.20 -0.48 13.99
C GLN A 54 5.91 0.98 14.37
N ASN A 55 6.87 1.66 15.00
CA ASN A 55 6.74 3.06 15.43
C ASN A 55 7.17 4.07 14.35
N ALA A 56 7.65 3.63 13.18
CA ALA A 56 8.00 4.53 12.08
C ALA A 56 6.75 5.20 11.51
N LYS A 57 6.70 6.54 11.56
CA LYS A 57 5.56 7.33 11.05
C LYS A 57 5.84 8.11 9.78
N GLY A 58 7.12 8.29 9.40
CA GLY A 58 7.50 9.07 8.23
C GLY A 58 6.87 10.48 8.27
N GLY A 59 6.26 10.90 7.16
CA GLY A 59 5.57 12.18 7.03
C GLY A 59 4.10 12.20 7.49
N LYS A 60 3.62 11.23 8.27
CA LYS A 60 2.23 11.22 8.77
C LYS A 60 1.92 12.50 9.55
N GLY A 61 0.82 13.16 9.20
CA GLY A 61 0.40 14.45 9.74
C GLY A 61 1.10 15.67 9.12
N GLY A 62 2.06 15.45 8.22
CA GLY A 62 2.71 16.50 7.44
C GLY A 62 1.99 16.80 6.13
N GLU A 63 2.47 17.86 5.47
CA GLU A 63 1.99 18.27 4.15
C GLU A 63 2.39 17.27 3.06
N PHE A 64 1.54 17.14 2.05
CA PHE A 64 1.92 16.44 0.84
C PHE A 64 2.86 17.30 0.00
N TYR A 65 3.98 16.71 -0.41
CA TYR A 65 4.85 17.29 -1.40
C TYR A 65 4.75 16.49 -2.70
N ILE A 66 4.41 17.16 -3.80
CA ILE A 66 4.22 16.57 -5.12
C ILE A 66 5.43 16.93 -5.98
N VAL A 67 6.18 15.91 -6.39
CA VAL A 67 7.24 16.06 -7.39
C VAL A 67 6.60 16.20 -8.76
N THR A 68 6.82 17.32 -9.42
CA THR A 68 6.33 17.61 -10.78
C THR A 68 7.45 17.58 -11.84
N ASP A 69 8.70 17.67 -11.42
CA ASP A 69 9.89 17.70 -12.27
C ASP A 69 10.94 16.72 -11.71
N SER A 70 11.45 15.83 -12.56
CA SER A 70 12.50 14.87 -12.21
C SER A 70 13.89 15.31 -12.64
N SER A 71 14.01 16.47 -13.31
CA SER A 71 15.30 17.02 -13.74
C SER A 71 16.00 17.76 -12.60
N ASP A 72 16.73 16.99 -11.79
CA ASP A 72 17.72 17.54 -10.87
C ASP A 72 19.11 17.47 -11.52
N GLU A 73 19.68 18.64 -11.80
CA GLU A 73 21.03 18.78 -12.34
C GLU A 73 22.06 19.17 -11.27
N ASP A 74 21.61 19.55 -10.07
CA ASP A 74 22.46 20.01 -8.96
C ASP A 74 21.97 19.45 -7.61
N PRO A 75 22.49 18.28 -7.19
CA PRO A 75 22.09 17.64 -5.93
C PRO A 75 22.56 18.41 -4.68
N VAL A 76 23.48 19.38 -4.82
CA VAL A 76 23.95 20.21 -3.70
C VAL A 76 22.97 21.36 -3.45
N ASN A 77 22.36 21.89 -4.51
CA ASN A 77 21.40 23.00 -4.44
C ASN A 77 20.10 22.67 -5.21
N PRO A 78 19.21 21.86 -4.62
CA PRO A 78 17.97 21.47 -5.28
C PRO A 78 17.04 22.68 -5.48
N LYS A 79 16.30 22.67 -6.60
CA LYS A 79 15.30 23.70 -6.88
C LYS A 79 14.22 23.71 -5.78
N PRO A 80 13.74 24.89 -5.35
CA PRO A 80 12.66 24.98 -4.38
C PRO A 80 11.37 24.32 -4.89
N MET A 81 10.58 23.82 -3.94
CA MET A 81 9.25 23.28 -4.23
C MET A 81 8.29 24.40 -4.62
N ASP A 82 7.72 24.33 -5.82
CA ASP A 82 6.56 25.15 -6.15
C ASP A 82 5.39 24.66 -5.29
N ARG A 83 4.88 25.52 -4.39
CA ARG A 83 3.65 25.22 -3.65
C ARG A 83 2.50 25.15 -4.65
N VAL A 84 2.02 23.94 -4.93
CA VAL A 84 0.77 23.77 -5.67
C VAL A 84 -0.35 24.30 -4.78
N PRO A 85 -1.14 25.30 -5.23
CA PRO A 85 -2.31 25.76 -4.49
C PRO A 85 -3.29 24.60 -4.34
N HIS A 86 -3.79 24.40 -3.11
CA HIS A 86 -4.87 23.45 -2.81
C HIS A 86 -6.15 23.79 -3.56
#